data_AF-A0A1G3U8N9-F1
#
_entry.id   AF-A0A1G3U8N9-F1
#
_cell.length_a   1.000
_cell.length_b   1.000
_cell.length_c   1.000
_cell.angle_alpha   90.00
_cell.angle_beta   90.00
_cell.angle_gamma   90.00
#
_symmetry.space_group_name_H-M   'P 1'
#
loop_
_entity.id
_entity.type
_entity.pdbx_description
1 polymer ?
#
loop_
_entity_poly.entity_id
_entity_poly.type
_entity_poly.pdbx_seq_one_letter_code
_entity_poly.pdbx_strand_id
1 'polypeptide(L)'
;MELFLELEAVYIVIGIFILSVTTIVTTRDFMPKGAFKKGMLGVGIVVSVMIGFHYTLTTKRMDGVENIFNSGETVICENKMRRTVSRSVLLSKELGWKLEDHLFKHHDYERDFHTSRCVDWIGSEPQMEEEKKKQEKQN
;
A
#
# COMPACT_ATOMS: atom_id res chain seq x y z
N MET A 1 -8.88 14.50 1.21
CA MET A 1 -8.01 14.66 2.40
C MET A 1 -8.15 13.48 3.35
N GLU A 2 -9.36 12.96 3.55
CA GLU A 2 -9.63 11.81 4.40
C GLU A 2 -8.81 10.58 4.00
N LEU A 3 -8.88 10.14 2.73
CA LEU A 3 -8.08 9.01 2.23
C LEU A 3 -6.56 9.21 2.39
N PHE A 4 -6.04 10.44 2.22
CA PHE A 4 -4.62 10.72 2.44
C PHE A 4 -4.23 10.52 3.90
N LEU A 5 -5.02 11.04 4.84
CA LEU A 5 -4.75 10.86 6.26
C LEU A 5 -4.94 9.41 6.69
N GLU A 6 -5.91 8.68 6.12
CA GLU A 6 -6.11 7.26 6.38
C GLU A 6 -4.89 6.42 5.97
N LEU A 7 -4.37 6.64 4.76
CA LEU A 7 -3.25 5.87 4.23
C LEU A 7 -1.90 6.27 4.85
N GLU A 8 -1.68 7.56 5.07
CA GLU A 8 -0.36 8.10 5.44
C GLU A 8 -0.20 8.50 6.91
N ALA A 9 -1.25 8.39 7.76
CA ALA A 9 -1.17 8.80 9.17
C ALA A 9 0.06 8.23 9.89
N VAL A 10 0.38 6.96 9.66
CA VAL A 10 1.57 6.32 10.26
C VAL A 10 2.86 6.98 9.78
N TYR A 11 2.99 7.26 8.49
CA TYR A 11 4.18 7.91 7.94
C TYR A 11 4.29 9.38 8.37
N ILE A 12 3.18 10.07 8.58
CA ILE A 12 3.16 11.42 9.16
C ILE A 12 3.73 11.39 10.58
N VAL A 13 3.27 10.45 11.42
CA VAL A 13 3.79 10.29 12.80
C VAL A 13 5.28 9.96 12.80
N ILE A 14 5.74 9.07 11.92
CA ILE A 14 7.16 8.75 11.75
C ILE A 14 7.95 9.99 11.29
N GLY A 15 7.41 10.77 10.35
CA GLY A 15 8.01 12.01 9.87
C GLY A 15 8.20 13.04 10.99
N ILE A 16 7.18 13.22 11.84
CA ILE A 16 7.26 14.09 13.03
C ILE A 16 8.35 13.61 13.99
N PHE A 17 8.45 12.31 14.23
CA PHE A 17 9.49 11.73 15.07
C PHE A 17 10.89 12.01 14.51
N ILE A 18 11.09 11.80 13.21
CA ILE A 18 12.37 12.08 12.52
C ILE A 18 12.75 13.56 12.65
N LEU A 19 11.80 14.47 12.46
CA LEU A 19 12.04 15.91 12.58
C LEU A 19 12.34 16.35 14.02
N SER A 20 11.73 15.68 15.00
CA SER A 20 12.03 15.89 16.42
C SER A 20 13.45 15.47 16.77
N VAL A 21 13.88 14.30 16.32
CA VAL A 21 15.27 13.84 16.47
C VAL A 21 16.24 14.78 15.74
N THR A 22 15.90 15.20 14.52
CA THR A 22 16.69 16.16 13.74
C THR A 22 16.86 17.48 14.50
N THR A 23 15.79 17.97 15.14
CA THR A 23 15.84 19.17 15.99
C THR A 23 16.84 18.99 17.13
N ILE A 24 16.77 17.88 17.87
CA ILE A 24 17.66 17.61 19.01
C ILE A 24 19.12 17.50 18.56
N VAL A 25 19.39 16.79 17.46
CA VAL A 25 20.75 16.56 17.00
C VAL A 25 21.37 17.84 16.44
N THR A 26 20.63 18.60 15.63
CA THR A 26 21.16 19.78 14.92
C THR A 26 21.29 21.03 15.80
N THR A 27 20.76 21.01 17.02
CA THR A 27 20.87 22.10 18.02
C THR A 27 22.01 21.88 19.03
N ARG A 28 22.75 20.77 18.95
CA ARG A 28 23.88 20.49 19.85
C ARG A 28 25.07 21.43 19.60
N ASP A 29 25.82 21.70 20.67
CA ASP A 29 26.95 22.65 20.69
C ASP A 29 28.11 22.28 19.75
N PHE A 30 28.25 21.01 19.40
CA PHE A 30 29.27 20.51 18.46
C PHE A 30 28.86 20.63 16.99
N MET A 31 27.63 21.08 16.69
CA MET A 31 27.15 21.24 15.31
C MET A 31 27.57 22.61 14.73
N PRO A 32 27.90 22.68 13.43
CA PRO A 32 28.29 23.93 12.80
C PRO A 32 27.13 24.94 12.77
N LYS A 33 27.46 26.24 12.76
CA LYS A 33 26.47 27.31 12.66
C LYS A 33 25.57 27.11 11.43
N GLY A 34 24.26 27.21 11.64
CA GLY A 34 23.25 27.02 10.59
C GLY A 34 22.89 25.56 10.28
N ALA A 35 23.45 24.57 11.01
CA ALA A 35 23.10 23.16 10.88
C ALA A 35 21.60 22.91 11.07
N PHE A 36 20.97 23.56 12.07
CA PHE A 36 19.53 23.44 12.30
C PHE A 36 18.69 23.79 11.06
N LYS A 37 18.90 24.98 10.48
CA LYS A 37 18.13 25.43 9.30
C LYS A 37 18.31 24.50 8.11
N LYS A 38 19.56 24.08 7.83
CA LYS A 38 19.87 23.19 6.69
C LYS A 38 19.32 21.78 6.92
N GLY A 39 19.49 21.25 8.14
CA GLY A 39 19.02 19.92 8.52
C GLY A 39 17.50 19.82 8.50
N MET A 40 16.80 20.75 9.15
CA MET A 40 15.34 20.78 9.16
C MET A 40 14.75 20.95 7.76
N LEU A 41 15.32 21.84 6.94
CA LEU A 41 14.86 22.03 5.57
C LEU A 41 15.11 20.79 4.71
N GLY A 42 16.33 20.23 4.76
CA GLY A 42 16.69 19.05 3.96
C GLY A 42 15.88 17.81 4.33
N VAL A 43 15.84 17.48 5.63
CA VAL A 43 15.07 16.34 6.14
C VAL A 43 13.58 16.53 5.90
N GLY A 44 13.05 17.74 6.14
CA GLY A 44 11.65 18.06 5.90
C GLY A 44 11.23 17.87 4.44
N ILE A 45 12.06 18.31 3.48
CA ILE A 45 11.81 18.10 2.05
C ILE A 45 11.81 16.60 1.73
N VAL A 46 12.83 15.86 2.17
CA VAL A 46 12.94 14.42 1.88
C VAL A 46 11.74 13.65 2.43
N VAL A 47 11.38 13.87 3.71
CA VAL A 47 10.22 13.22 4.34
C VAL A 47 8.93 13.56 3.59
N SER A 48 8.73 14.84 3.22
CA SER A 48 7.52 15.26 2.49
C SER A 48 7.42 14.60 1.12
N VAL A 49 8.54 14.53 0.38
CA VAL A 49 8.61 13.86 -0.92
C VAL A 49 8.32 12.36 -0.78
N MET A 50 8.89 11.69 0.23
CA MET A 50 8.66 10.27 0.44
C MET A 50 7.19 9.96 0.75
N ILE A 51 6.55 10.75 1.62
CA ILE A 51 5.12 10.60 1.94
C ILE A 51 4.26 10.84 0.69
N GLY A 52 4.52 11.91 -0.06
CA GLY A 52 3.79 12.21 -1.29
C GLY A 52 3.96 11.11 -2.35
N PHE A 53 5.19 10.63 -2.53
CA PHE A 53 5.47 9.54 -3.47
C PHE A 53 4.79 8.24 -3.06
N HIS A 54 4.86 7.87 -1.78
CA HIS A 54 4.18 6.68 -1.25
C HIS A 54 2.66 6.75 -1.47
N TYR A 55 2.03 7.89 -1.18
CA TYR A 55 0.60 8.09 -1.39
C TYR A 55 0.24 7.90 -2.87
N THR A 56 0.95 8.55 -3.78
CA THR A 56 0.65 8.46 -5.23
C THR A 56 0.79 7.06 -5.80
N LEU A 57 1.81 6.30 -5.36
CA LEU A 57 1.95 4.90 -5.75
C LEU A 57 0.82 4.03 -5.19
N THR A 58 0.43 4.29 -3.94
CA THR A 58 -0.63 3.53 -3.26
C THR A 58 -1.98 3.76 -3.93
N THR A 59 -2.36 5.02 -4.18
CA THR A 59 -3.64 5.34 -4.84
C THR A 59 -3.66 4.83 -6.28
N LYS A 60 -2.56 4.96 -7.03
CA LYS A 60 -2.50 4.42 -8.39
C LYS A 60 -2.74 2.91 -8.44
N ARG A 61 -2.22 2.16 -7.46
CA ARG A 61 -2.48 0.72 -7.35
C ARG A 61 -3.94 0.45 -6.96
N MET A 62 -4.49 1.20 -6.02
CA MET A 62 -5.90 1.09 -5.63
C MET A 62 -6.81 1.31 -6.83
N ASP A 63 -6.59 2.38 -7.61
CA ASP A 63 -7.35 2.67 -8.82
C ASP A 63 -7.28 1.50 -9.81
N GLY A 64 -6.09 0.89 -9.97
CA GLY A 64 -5.91 -0.30 -10.80
C GLY A 64 -6.77 -1.48 -10.33
N VAL A 65 -6.73 -1.80 -9.03
CA VAL A 65 -7.54 -2.87 -8.42
C VAL A 65 -9.03 -2.60 -8.59
N GLU A 66 -9.47 -1.36 -8.34
CA GLU A 66 -10.87 -0.97 -8.46
C GLU A 66 -11.35 -1.06 -9.91
N ASN A 67 -10.51 -0.71 -10.88
CA ASN A 67 -10.82 -0.86 -12.30
C ASN A 67 -10.98 -2.33 -12.71
N ILE A 68 -10.07 -3.21 -12.26
CA ILE A 68 -10.14 -4.66 -12.50
C ILE A 68 -11.42 -5.24 -11.89
N PHE A 69 -11.71 -4.91 -10.63
CA PHE A 69 -12.95 -5.36 -10.01
C PHE A 69 -14.19 -4.83 -10.75
N ASN A 70 -14.13 -3.58 -11.23
CA ASN A 70 -15.24 -2.98 -11.95
C ASN A 70 -15.46 -3.56 -13.34
N SER A 71 -14.42 -4.03 -14.03
CA SER A 71 -14.53 -4.78 -15.31
C SER A 71 -15.16 -6.16 -15.14
N GLY A 72 -15.37 -6.61 -13.90
CA GLY A 72 -15.96 -7.92 -13.57
C GLY A 72 -14.90 -8.99 -13.30
N GLU A 73 -13.62 -8.62 -13.32
CA GLU A 73 -12.52 -9.52 -13.03
C GLU A 73 -12.35 -9.75 -11.51
N THR A 74 -11.52 -10.74 -11.18
CA THR A 74 -11.25 -11.13 -9.80
C THR A 74 -10.04 -10.37 -9.27
N VAL A 75 -10.11 -9.91 -8.02
CA VAL A 75 -8.98 -9.33 -7.30
C VAL A 75 -8.66 -10.16 -6.07
N ILE A 76 -7.41 -10.10 -5.61
CA ILE A 76 -6.96 -10.83 -4.43
C ILE A 76 -6.60 -9.85 -3.32
N CYS A 77 -7.18 -10.04 -2.13
CA CYS A 77 -6.99 -9.17 -0.98
C CYS A 77 -6.39 -9.94 0.20
N GLU A 78 -5.59 -9.26 1.03
CA GLU A 78 -5.03 -9.84 2.26
C GLU A 78 -6.12 -10.22 3.27
N ASN A 79 -6.15 -11.47 3.73
CA ASN A 79 -7.11 -11.94 4.72
C ASN A 79 -6.59 -11.76 6.16
N LYS A 80 -7.03 -10.70 6.83
CA LYS A 80 -6.68 -10.44 8.24
C LYS A 80 -7.68 -11.03 9.25
N MET A 81 -8.74 -11.70 8.81
CA MET A 81 -9.82 -12.16 9.69
C MET A 81 -9.45 -13.39 10.52
N ARG A 82 -8.67 -14.32 9.97
CA ARG A 82 -8.24 -15.52 10.70
C ARG A 82 -6.74 -15.72 10.48
N ARG A 83 -5.99 -15.94 11.56
CA ARG A 83 -4.58 -16.42 11.50
C ARG A 83 -4.50 -17.88 11.01
N THR A 84 -5.32 -18.25 10.03
CA THR A 84 -5.38 -19.58 9.42
C THR A 84 -4.80 -19.53 8.00
N VAL A 85 -4.60 -20.71 7.40
CA VAL A 85 -3.66 -21.00 6.30
C VAL A 85 -3.85 -20.17 5.01
N SER A 86 -5.05 -19.65 4.70
CA SER A 86 -5.26 -18.76 3.56
C SER A 86 -4.98 -17.29 3.93
N ARG A 87 -3.83 -16.78 3.50
CA ARG A 87 -3.40 -15.38 3.68
C ARG A 87 -4.17 -14.37 2.81
N SER A 88 -5.04 -14.85 1.94
CA SER A 88 -5.74 -14.04 0.93
C SER A 88 -7.15 -14.53 0.63
N VAL A 89 -8.01 -13.63 0.14
CA VAL A 89 -9.37 -13.90 -0.33
C VAL A 89 -9.50 -13.40 -1.77
N LEU A 90 -10.17 -14.18 -2.61
CA LEU A 90 -10.55 -13.77 -3.96
C LEU A 90 -11.90 -13.04 -3.90
N LEU A 91 -11.95 -11.84 -4.47
CA LEU A 91 -13.14 -11.01 -4.51
C LEU A 91 -13.53 -10.77 -5.97
N SER A 92 -14.80 -10.97 -6.30
CA SER A 92 -15.36 -10.64 -7.61
C SER A 92 -16.84 -10.27 -7.46
N LYS A 93 -17.39 -9.59 -8.47
CA LYS A 93 -18.82 -9.26 -8.51
C LYS A 93 -19.70 -10.51 -8.58
N GLU A 94 -19.24 -11.57 -9.24
CA GLU A 94 -19.94 -12.86 -9.33
C GLU A 94 -20.09 -13.52 -7.97
N LEU A 95 -19.10 -13.32 -7.09
CA LEU A 95 -19.11 -13.77 -5.71
C LEU A 95 -19.92 -12.84 -4.77
N GLY A 96 -20.65 -11.86 -5.30
CA GLY A 96 -21.54 -10.98 -4.53
C GLY A 96 -20.87 -9.78 -3.87
N TRP A 97 -19.58 -9.54 -4.11
CA TRP A 97 -18.86 -8.39 -3.56
C TRP A 97 -19.30 -7.07 -4.21
N LYS A 98 -19.26 -5.99 -3.43
CA LYS A 98 -19.51 -4.63 -3.90
C LYS A 98 -18.34 -3.72 -3.52
N LEU A 99 -18.03 -2.76 -4.37
CA LEU A 99 -17.03 -1.73 -4.11
C LEU A 99 -17.75 -0.44 -3.71
N GLU A 100 -17.47 0.05 -2.51
CA GLU A 100 -18.02 1.31 -1.98
C GLU A 100 -16.93 2.02 -1.19
N ASP A 101 -16.58 3.25 -1.57
CA ASP A 101 -15.62 4.09 -0.84
C ASP A 101 -14.28 3.37 -0.54
N HIS A 102 -13.64 2.83 -1.58
CA HIS A 102 -12.38 2.07 -1.49
C HIS A 102 -12.44 0.80 -0.62
N LEU A 103 -13.65 0.34 -0.26
CA LEU A 103 -13.89 -0.87 0.51
C LEU A 103 -14.68 -1.88 -0.32
N PHE A 104 -14.20 -3.13 -0.33
CA PHE A 104 -14.97 -4.27 -0.79
C PHE A 104 -15.83 -4.79 0.35
N LYS A 105 -17.15 -4.81 0.13
CA LYS A 105 -18.17 -5.21 1.10
C LYS A 105 -18.91 -6.45 0.62
N HIS A 106 -19.26 -7.32 1.56
CA HIS A 106 -20.07 -8.50 1.31
C HIS A 106 -20.92 -8.83 2.54
N HIS A 107 -22.19 -9.20 2.33
CA HIS A 107 -23.15 -9.46 3.41
C HIS A 107 -22.75 -10.65 4.31
N ASP A 108 -22.17 -11.70 3.72
CA ASP A 108 -21.68 -12.87 4.46
C ASP A 108 -20.32 -12.66 5.17
N TYR A 109 -19.68 -11.50 5.02
CA TYR A 109 -18.39 -11.21 5.65
C TYR A 109 -18.55 -10.13 6.72
N GLU A 110 -18.01 -10.40 7.91
CA GLU A 110 -18.07 -9.47 9.04
C GLU A 110 -17.18 -8.23 8.84
N ARG A 111 -16.14 -8.32 8.01
CA ARG A 111 -15.23 -7.19 7.72
C ARG A 111 -15.10 -6.91 6.24
N ASP A 112 -15.04 -5.62 5.95
CA ASP A 112 -14.74 -5.08 4.65
C ASP A 112 -13.24 -5.17 4.34
N PHE A 113 -12.90 -5.22 3.05
CA PHE A 113 -11.52 -5.25 2.57
C PHE A 113 -11.17 -3.93 1.87
N HIS A 114 -10.20 -3.20 2.43
CA HIS A 114 -9.73 -1.98 1.80
C HIS A 114 -8.91 -2.30 0.54
N THR A 115 -9.21 -1.63 -0.57
CA THR A 115 -8.54 -1.78 -1.88
C THR A 115 -7.03 -1.55 -1.80
N SER A 116 -6.56 -0.74 -0.84
CA SER A 116 -5.13 -0.57 -0.54
C SER A 116 -4.43 -1.86 -0.08
N ARG A 117 -5.16 -2.93 0.24
CA ARG A 117 -4.61 -4.24 0.65
C ARG A 117 -4.83 -5.34 -0.39
N CYS A 118 -5.17 -4.94 -1.61
CA CYS A 118 -5.51 -5.84 -2.69
C CYS A 118 -4.55 -5.67 -3.88
N VAL A 119 -4.46 -6.72 -4.68
CA VAL A 119 -3.70 -6.72 -5.93
C VAL A 119 -4.49 -7.45 -7.00
N ASP A 120 -4.03 -7.32 -8.24
CA ASP A 120 -4.56 -8.07 -9.38
C ASP A 120 -4.40 -9.60 -9.16
N TRP A 121 -5.41 -10.36 -9.56
CA TRP A 121 -5.36 -11.82 -9.61
C TRP A 121 -4.99 -12.27 -11.02
N ILE A 122 -3.71 -12.50 -11.26
CA ILE A 122 -3.20 -12.96 -12.56
C ILE A 122 -3.49 -14.47 -12.81
N GLY A 123 -4.31 -15.11 -11.96
CA GLY A 123 -4.57 -16.55 -12.06
C GLY A 123 -3.32 -17.44 -11.93
N SER A 124 -3.47 -18.71 -12.28
CA SER A 124 -2.35 -19.67 -12.39
C SER A 124 -1.64 -19.60 -13.76
N GLU A 125 -2.11 -18.77 -14.69
CA GLU A 125 -1.59 -18.72 -16.07
C GLU A 125 -0.10 -18.36 -16.16
N PRO A 126 0.44 -17.37 -15.42
CA PRO A 126 1.87 -17.06 -15.45
C PRO A 126 2.72 -18.22 -14.91
N GLN A 127 2.21 -18.94 -13.90
CA GLN A 127 2.90 -20.11 -13.33
C GLN A 127 2.90 -21.27 -14.32
N MET A 128 1.79 -21.51 -15.02
CA MET A 128 1.71 -22.53 -16.07
C MET A 128 2.59 -22.18 -17.29
N GLU A 129 2.71 -20.90 -17.64
CA GLU A 129 3.57 -20.45 -18.75
C GLU A 129 5.07 -20.55 -18.40
N GLU A 130 5.45 -20.22 -17.15
CA GLU A 130 6.81 -20.46 -16.66
C GLU A 130 7.15 -21.96 -16.57
N GLU A 131 6.21 -22.80 -16.14
CA GLU A 131 6.39 -24.26 -16.11
C GLU A 131 6.54 -24.85 -17.51
N LYS A 132 5.73 -24.40 -18.49
CA LYS A 132 5.89 -24.78 -19.90
C LYS A 132 7.24 -24.37 -20.45
N LYS A 133 7.68 -23.13 -20.21
CA LYS A 133 9.00 -22.63 -20.63
C LYS A 133 10.17 -23.39 -19.98
N LYS A 134 9.98 -23.94 -18.77
CA LYS A 134 10.98 -24.80 -18.12
C LYS A 134 11.02 -26.21 -18.72
N GLN A 135 9.87 -26.79 -19.05
CA GLN A 135 9.79 -28.10 -19.72
C GLN A 135 10.37 -28.06 -21.15
N GLU A 136 10.14 -26.99 -21.90
CA GLU A 136 10.71 -26.82 -23.24
C GLU A 136 12.24 -26.63 -23.25
N LYS A 137 12.83 -26.20 -22.12
CA LYS A 137 14.30 -26.06 -21.99
C LYS A 137 15.00 -27.35 -21.51
N GLN A 138 14.23 -28.37 -21.10
CA GLN A 138 14.77 -29.64 -20.61
C GLN A 138 14.67 -30.78 -21.65
N ASN A 139 14.06 -30.52 -22.81
CA ASN A 139 13.98 -31.43 -23.95
C ASN A 139 14.90 -30.98 -25.09
#